data_AF-A0A813PRY7-F1
#
_entry.id   AF-A0A813PRY7-F1
#
_cell.length_a   1.000
_cell.length_b   1.000
_cell.length_c   1.000
_cell.angle_alpha   90.00
_cell.angle_beta   90.00
_cell.angle_gamma   90.00
#
_symmetry.space_group_name_H-M   'P 1'
#
loop_
_entity.id
_entity.type
_entity.pdbx_description
1 polymer ?
#
loop_
_entity_poly.entity_id
_entity_poly.type
_entity_poly.pdbx_seq_one_letter_code
_entity_poly.pdbx_strand_id
1 'polypeptide(L)'
;KAFKNKVIKTLANWNDEKKYGSLISIIENRIKYRLSLLQLDNSKFCLSKLVKQVTLDSFLSAILNVNATEELLTELPELIIYLWKNHHDKKAQDRLQKLLLANKNEFSQSDIWQQIQTILSNHSNVISKIAINDFDEKISNPLNIIIPGWETMWRVVFYSLLELLRQPKLLSELRSQLNNHSKSYRNCLLLEWILKETLRVYPPTKNIYRTNVETGQHVCISVVQIHRDENVWGFDALNFNPYRFKKKLTAEQEKSYLPFSISCPARFSFAYAFAGVIVAEILKYCPSFNIAEESAPLLTNQLLDLARNSYNDLVTII
;
A
#
# COMPACT_ATOMS: atom_id res chain seq x y z
N LYS A 1 23.43 5.09 -9.39
CA LYS A 1 22.94 6.43 -9.82
C LYS A 1 22.04 6.34 -11.06
N ALA A 2 22.43 5.62 -12.11
CA ALA A 2 21.62 5.40 -13.32
C ALA A 2 20.27 4.67 -13.06
N PHE A 3 20.27 3.58 -12.27
CA PHE A 3 19.06 2.87 -11.80
C PHE A 3 18.00 3.82 -11.21
N LYS A 4 18.41 4.53 -10.16
CA LYS A 4 17.59 5.48 -9.42
C LYS A 4 17.02 6.54 -10.38
N ASN A 5 17.82 7.09 -11.29
CA ASN A 5 17.35 8.08 -12.24
C ASN A 5 16.35 7.52 -13.27
N LYS A 6 16.50 6.26 -13.71
CA LYS A 6 15.56 5.61 -14.64
C LYS A 6 14.21 5.32 -13.97
N VAL A 7 14.21 4.74 -12.77
CA VAL A 7 12.98 4.52 -12.00
C VAL A 7 12.32 5.84 -11.61
N ILE A 8 13.10 6.86 -11.22
CA ILE A 8 12.57 8.19 -10.94
C ILE A 8 11.89 8.78 -12.17
N LYS A 9 12.48 8.67 -13.38
CA LYS A 9 11.83 9.16 -14.61
C LYS A 9 10.55 8.39 -14.93
N THR A 10 10.56 7.06 -14.78
CA THR A 10 9.35 6.24 -14.99
C THR A 10 8.24 6.59 -14.00
N LEU A 11 8.58 6.83 -12.72
CA LEU A 11 7.63 7.20 -11.66
C LEU A 11 7.28 8.70 -11.64
N ALA A 12 8.12 9.59 -12.20
CA ALA A 12 7.85 11.02 -12.31
C ALA A 12 6.81 11.35 -13.40
N ASN A 13 6.59 10.43 -14.34
CA ASN A 13 5.51 10.52 -15.31
C ASN A 13 4.11 10.51 -14.67
N TRP A 14 3.99 10.20 -13.38
CA TRP A 14 2.74 10.20 -12.64
C TRP A 14 2.30 11.57 -12.14
N ASN A 15 3.00 12.65 -12.54
CA ASN A 15 2.48 14.02 -12.45
C ASN A 15 1.65 14.41 -13.68
N ASP A 16 1.67 13.60 -14.75
CA ASP A 16 0.85 13.80 -15.95
C ASP A 16 -0.65 13.66 -15.62
N GLU A 17 -1.46 14.64 -16.03
CA GLU A 17 -2.90 14.69 -15.78
C GLU A 17 -3.69 13.60 -16.54
N LYS A 18 -3.26 13.23 -17.76
CA LYS A 18 -3.91 12.16 -18.53
C LYS A 18 -3.65 10.80 -17.88
N LYS A 19 -2.42 10.53 -17.45
CA LYS A 19 -2.08 9.30 -16.72
C LYS A 19 -2.82 9.21 -15.39
N TYR A 20 -3.02 10.33 -14.72
CA TYR A 20 -3.80 10.38 -13.49
C TYR A 20 -5.29 10.15 -13.70
N GLY A 21 -5.88 10.76 -14.73
CA GLY A 21 -7.27 10.50 -15.10
C GLY A 21 -7.49 9.03 -15.49
N SER A 22 -6.54 8.43 -16.21
CA SER A 22 -6.56 6.99 -16.53
C SER A 22 -6.45 6.12 -15.28
N LEU A 23 -5.57 6.48 -14.33
CA LEU A 23 -5.45 5.79 -13.05
C LEU A 23 -6.77 5.80 -12.28
N ILE A 24 -7.43 6.96 -12.18
CA ILE A 24 -8.73 7.09 -11.53
C ILE A 24 -9.76 6.18 -12.20
N SER A 25 -9.88 6.23 -13.53
CA SER A 25 -10.84 5.40 -14.27
C SER A 25 -10.62 3.90 -14.07
N ILE A 26 -9.36 3.44 -14.09
CA ILE A 26 -9.03 2.04 -13.85
C ILE A 26 -9.43 1.64 -12.43
N ILE A 27 -9.02 2.40 -11.41
CA ILE A 27 -9.33 2.12 -10.00
C ILE A 27 -10.84 2.14 -9.75
N GLU A 28 -11.54 3.14 -10.28
CA GLU A 28 -13.00 3.26 -10.20
C GLU A 28 -13.68 2.00 -10.74
N ASN A 29 -13.29 1.54 -11.93
CA ASN A 29 -13.84 0.33 -12.54
C ASN A 29 -13.55 -0.92 -11.71
N ARG A 30 -12.35 -1.04 -11.12
CA ARG A 30 -12.01 -2.17 -10.24
C ARG A 30 -12.82 -2.16 -8.96
N ILE A 31 -12.99 -1.01 -8.32
CA ILE A 31 -13.82 -0.88 -7.11
C ILE A 31 -15.27 -1.26 -7.42
N LYS A 32 -15.85 -0.71 -8.49
CA LYS A 32 -17.22 -1.07 -8.92
C LYS A 32 -17.39 -2.55 -9.15
N TYR A 33 -16.46 -3.17 -9.89
CA TYR A 33 -16.49 -4.59 -10.16
C TYR A 33 -16.44 -5.41 -8.86
N ARG A 34 -15.48 -5.14 -7.98
CA ARG A 34 -15.34 -5.84 -6.69
C ARG A 34 -16.58 -5.66 -5.81
N LEU A 35 -17.12 -4.45 -5.72
CA LEU A 35 -18.35 -4.17 -4.97
C LEU A 35 -19.58 -4.87 -5.58
N SER A 36 -19.68 -4.98 -6.91
CA SER A 36 -20.78 -5.71 -7.55
C SER A 36 -20.78 -7.20 -7.21
N LEU A 37 -19.60 -7.81 -7.06
CA LEU A 37 -19.48 -9.20 -6.61
C LEU A 37 -19.99 -9.36 -5.17
N LEU A 38 -19.80 -8.34 -4.33
CA LEU A 38 -20.26 -8.35 -2.93
C LEU A 38 -21.77 -8.08 -2.80
N GLN A 39 -22.34 -7.24 -3.67
CA GLN A 39 -23.78 -6.95 -3.70
C GLN A 39 -24.62 -8.14 -4.15
N LEU A 40 -24.05 -9.06 -4.95
CA LEU A 40 -24.74 -10.30 -5.37
C LEU A 40 -24.98 -11.25 -4.18
N ASP A 41 -24.16 -11.18 -3.13
CA ASP A 41 -24.24 -12.09 -1.98
C ASP A 41 -25.06 -11.53 -0.79
N ASN A 42 -25.70 -10.34 -0.93
CA ASN A 42 -26.54 -9.69 0.10
C ASN A 42 -25.93 -9.66 1.52
N SER A 43 -24.59 -9.69 1.62
CA SER A 43 -23.90 -9.97 2.87
C SER A 43 -22.76 -9.02 3.14
N LYS A 44 -22.61 -8.77 4.44
CA LYS A 44 -21.38 -8.43 5.15
C LYS A 44 -20.10 -8.75 4.35
N PHE A 45 -19.29 -7.73 4.04
CA PHE A 45 -17.99 -7.94 3.37
C PHE A 45 -16.81 -7.48 4.23
N CYS A 46 -15.67 -8.17 4.09
CA CYS A 46 -14.45 -7.79 4.78
C CYS A 46 -13.72 -6.65 4.04
N LEU A 47 -13.61 -5.48 4.68
CA LEU A 47 -12.93 -4.30 4.14
C LEU A 47 -11.47 -4.59 3.81
N SER A 48 -10.77 -5.35 4.67
CA SER A 48 -9.35 -5.65 4.43
C SER A 48 -9.18 -6.51 3.17
N LYS A 49 -10.09 -7.46 2.93
CA LYS A 49 -10.14 -8.25 1.70
C LYS A 49 -10.39 -7.37 0.48
N LEU A 50 -11.40 -6.48 0.53
CA LEU A 50 -11.68 -5.53 -0.54
C LEU A 50 -10.46 -4.66 -0.85
N VAL A 51 -9.84 -4.05 0.17
CA VAL A 51 -8.68 -3.17 0.02
C VAL A 51 -7.48 -3.92 -0.56
N LYS A 52 -7.18 -5.13 -0.07
CA LYS A 52 -6.10 -5.97 -0.60
C LYS A 52 -6.31 -6.27 -2.09
N GLN A 53 -7.51 -6.69 -2.48
CA GLN A 53 -7.83 -7.06 -3.85
C GLN A 53 -7.84 -5.86 -4.79
N VAL A 54 -8.55 -4.78 -4.44
CA VAL A 54 -8.59 -3.53 -5.23
C VAL A 54 -7.19 -2.97 -5.42
N THR A 55 -6.38 -2.95 -4.35
CA THR A 55 -5.01 -2.44 -4.45
C THR A 55 -4.13 -3.32 -5.34
N LEU A 56 -4.27 -4.65 -5.26
CA LEU A 56 -3.51 -5.58 -6.09
C LEU A 56 -3.88 -5.41 -7.57
N ASP A 57 -5.18 -5.48 -7.86
CA ASP A 57 -5.72 -5.35 -9.20
C ASP A 57 -5.33 -4.01 -9.83
N SER A 58 -5.48 -2.91 -9.08
CA SER A 58 -5.09 -1.57 -9.52
C SER A 58 -3.58 -1.46 -9.72
N PHE A 59 -2.77 -2.12 -8.88
CA PHE A 59 -1.32 -2.13 -9.04
C PHE A 59 -0.91 -2.88 -10.31
N LEU A 60 -1.45 -4.08 -10.52
CA LEU A 60 -1.14 -4.89 -11.69
C LEU A 60 -1.62 -4.20 -12.97
N SER A 61 -2.88 -3.76 -13.02
CA SER A 61 -3.46 -3.20 -14.24
C SER A 61 -2.99 -1.76 -14.51
N ALA A 62 -3.12 -0.84 -13.57
CA ALA A 62 -2.80 0.57 -13.83
C ALA A 62 -1.30 0.86 -13.84
N ILE A 63 -0.50 0.13 -13.05
CA ILE A 63 0.93 0.43 -12.87
C ILE A 63 1.79 -0.47 -13.73
N LEU A 64 1.51 -1.77 -13.71
CA LEU A 64 2.28 -2.76 -14.44
C LEU A 64 1.67 -3.09 -15.79
N ASN A 65 0.46 -2.63 -16.13
CA ASN A 65 -0.23 -3.03 -17.36
C ASN A 65 -0.32 -4.56 -17.52
N VAL A 66 -0.65 -5.25 -16.43
CA VAL A 66 -0.83 -6.70 -16.33
C VAL A 66 -2.30 -6.99 -16.04
N ASN A 67 -2.95 -7.77 -16.90
CA ASN A 67 -4.35 -8.19 -16.72
C ASN A 67 -4.39 -9.58 -16.08
N ALA A 68 -4.23 -9.62 -14.76
CA ALA A 68 -4.24 -10.87 -14.01
C ALA A 68 -5.62 -11.55 -13.96
N THR A 69 -5.61 -12.88 -13.79
CA THR A 69 -6.83 -13.66 -13.58
C THR A 69 -7.49 -13.36 -12.23
N GLU A 70 -8.81 -13.53 -12.17
CA GLU A 70 -9.60 -13.38 -10.95
C GLU A 70 -9.13 -14.29 -9.80
N GLU A 71 -8.68 -15.50 -10.14
CA GLU A 71 -8.10 -16.47 -9.20
C GLU A 71 -6.82 -15.90 -8.56
N LEU A 72 -5.92 -15.30 -9.35
CA LEU A 72 -4.72 -14.65 -8.82
C LEU A 72 -5.08 -13.48 -7.90
N LEU A 73 -5.97 -12.60 -8.36
CA LEU A 73 -6.36 -11.40 -7.63
C LEU A 73 -7.01 -11.72 -6.28
N THR A 74 -7.72 -12.85 -6.21
CA THR A 74 -8.41 -13.28 -5.00
C THR A 74 -7.49 -14.02 -4.03
N GLU A 75 -6.66 -14.94 -4.51
CA GLU A 75 -5.88 -15.84 -3.65
C GLU A 75 -4.49 -15.32 -3.30
N LEU A 76 -3.85 -14.59 -4.21
CA LEU A 76 -2.46 -14.15 -4.03
C LEU A 76 -2.27 -13.34 -2.73
N PRO A 77 -3.17 -12.40 -2.35
CA PRO A 77 -3.01 -11.65 -1.12
C PRO A 77 -2.90 -12.50 0.14
N GLU A 78 -3.83 -13.42 0.33
CA GLU A 78 -3.90 -14.26 1.52
C GLU A 78 -2.79 -15.30 1.53
N LEU A 79 -2.45 -15.84 0.34
CA LEU A 79 -1.38 -16.81 0.21
C LEU A 79 -0.02 -16.24 0.58
N ILE A 80 0.28 -14.99 0.16
CA ILE A 80 1.52 -14.29 0.54
C ILE A 80 1.58 -14.09 2.07
N ILE A 81 0.48 -13.63 2.68
CA ILE A 81 0.43 -13.37 4.12
C ILE A 81 0.59 -14.68 4.92
N TYR A 82 -0.08 -15.75 4.48
CA TYR A 82 0.00 -17.09 5.07
C TYR A 82 1.43 -17.63 5.01
N LEU A 83 2.06 -17.59 3.83
CA LEU A 83 3.41 -18.13 3.60
C LEU A 83 4.49 -17.37 4.36
N TRP A 84 4.26 -16.13 4.82
CA TRP A 84 5.23 -15.46 5.70
C TRP A 84 5.36 -16.12 7.07
N LYS A 85 4.29 -16.71 7.61
CA LYS A 85 4.36 -17.47 8.87
C LYS A 85 4.68 -18.93 8.59
N ASN A 86 4.11 -19.48 7.52
CA ASN A 86 4.19 -20.89 7.18
C ASN A 86 5.09 -21.13 5.98
N HIS A 87 6.29 -20.53 5.98
CA HIS A 87 7.20 -20.55 4.83
C HIS A 87 7.72 -21.94 4.47
N HIS A 88 7.52 -22.95 5.32
CA HIS A 88 7.86 -24.35 5.04
C HIS A 88 6.69 -25.17 4.45
N ASP A 89 5.50 -24.58 4.32
CA ASP A 89 4.31 -25.28 3.80
C ASP A 89 4.42 -25.46 2.27
N LYS A 90 4.86 -26.66 1.86
CA LYS A 90 5.03 -27.02 0.46
C LYS A 90 3.74 -26.94 -0.36
N LYS A 91 2.59 -27.28 0.23
CA LYS A 91 1.31 -27.25 -0.51
C LYS A 91 0.93 -25.81 -0.85
N ALA A 92 1.14 -24.89 0.08
CA ALA A 92 0.91 -23.47 -0.15
C ALA A 92 1.93 -22.88 -1.15
N GLN A 93 3.20 -23.30 -1.11
CA GLN A 93 4.21 -22.91 -2.10
C GLN A 93 3.85 -23.41 -3.51
N ASP A 94 3.42 -24.68 -3.65
CA ASP A 94 3.00 -25.26 -4.93
C ASP A 94 1.78 -24.53 -5.49
N ARG A 95 0.82 -24.16 -4.62
CA ARG A 95 -0.34 -23.36 -5.03
C ARG A 95 0.09 -21.99 -5.55
N LEU A 96 1.00 -21.31 -4.84
CA LEU A 96 1.54 -20.01 -5.25
C LEU A 96 2.22 -20.13 -6.62
N GLN A 97 3.06 -21.14 -6.81
CA GLN A 97 3.75 -21.36 -8.08
C GLN A 97 2.76 -21.60 -9.23
N LYS A 98 1.73 -22.43 -9.03
CA LYS A 98 0.68 -22.66 -10.03
C LYS A 98 -0.04 -21.38 -10.43
N LEU A 99 -0.43 -20.54 -9.46
CA LEU A 99 -1.08 -19.25 -9.72
C LEU A 99 -0.20 -18.31 -10.54
N LEU A 100 1.09 -18.21 -10.20
CA LEU A 100 2.04 -17.38 -10.93
C LEU A 100 2.30 -17.90 -12.36
N LEU A 101 2.41 -19.22 -12.53
CA LEU A 101 2.60 -19.85 -13.85
C LEU A 101 1.39 -19.65 -14.75
N ALA A 102 0.17 -19.75 -14.22
CA ALA A 102 -1.06 -19.48 -14.97
C ALA A 102 -1.13 -18.04 -15.51
N ASN A 103 -0.44 -17.10 -14.87
CA ASN A 103 -0.38 -15.69 -15.25
C ASN A 103 0.96 -15.30 -15.92
N LYS A 104 1.83 -16.26 -16.23
CA LYS A 104 3.19 -16.00 -16.74
C LYS A 104 3.18 -15.14 -18.01
N ASN A 105 2.25 -15.41 -18.92
CA ASN A 105 2.15 -14.69 -20.19
C ASN A 105 1.82 -13.20 -19.96
N GLU A 106 0.85 -12.91 -19.10
CA GLU A 106 0.45 -11.55 -18.73
C GLU A 106 1.65 -10.75 -18.16
N PHE A 107 2.43 -11.36 -17.27
CA PHE A 107 3.65 -10.73 -16.75
C PHE A 107 4.69 -10.51 -17.84
N SER A 108 4.90 -11.51 -18.70
CA SER A 108 5.94 -11.45 -19.74
C SER A 108 5.65 -10.41 -20.83
N GLN A 109 4.38 -10.07 -21.08
CA GLN A 109 3.99 -9.11 -22.11
C GLN A 109 4.04 -7.65 -21.64
N SER A 110 4.18 -7.41 -20.33
CA SER A 110 4.25 -6.06 -19.80
C SER A 110 5.62 -5.41 -20.05
N ASP A 111 5.65 -4.34 -20.84
CA ASP A 111 6.87 -3.56 -21.07
C ASP A 111 7.44 -2.95 -19.77
N ILE A 112 6.55 -2.48 -18.88
CA ILE A 112 6.95 -1.91 -17.59
C ILE A 112 7.57 -2.99 -16.71
N TRP A 113 6.97 -4.18 -16.72
CA TRP A 113 7.51 -5.34 -16.05
C TRP A 113 8.90 -5.70 -16.53
N GLN A 114 9.06 -5.89 -17.85
CA GLN A 114 10.35 -6.22 -18.47
C GLN A 114 11.39 -5.14 -18.18
N GLN A 115 11.00 -3.86 -18.18
CA GLN A 115 11.89 -2.76 -17.79
C GLN A 115 12.33 -2.87 -16.34
N ILE A 116 11.42 -3.13 -15.39
CA ILE A 116 11.77 -3.31 -13.97
C ILE A 116 12.67 -4.55 -13.82
N GLN A 117 12.35 -5.66 -14.46
CA GLN A 117 13.17 -6.88 -14.42
C GLN A 117 14.59 -6.64 -14.96
N THR A 118 14.71 -6.00 -16.13
CA THR A 118 16.01 -5.63 -16.73
C THR A 118 16.82 -4.74 -15.79
N ILE A 119 16.13 -3.84 -15.10
CA ILE A 119 16.76 -2.96 -14.15
C ILE A 119 17.24 -3.74 -12.91
N LEU A 120 16.43 -4.67 -12.39
CA LEU A 120 16.81 -5.53 -11.27
C LEU A 120 18.00 -6.44 -11.64
N SER A 121 18.00 -7.01 -12.85
CA SER A 121 19.04 -7.94 -13.31
C SER A 121 20.39 -7.27 -13.56
N ASN A 122 20.39 -6.02 -14.01
CA ASN A 122 21.60 -5.23 -14.23
C ASN A 122 22.22 -4.65 -12.94
N HIS A 123 21.59 -4.84 -11.78
CA HIS A 123 22.01 -4.24 -10.52
C HIS A 123 22.06 -5.29 -9.38
N SER A 124 22.76 -6.40 -9.65
CA SER A 124 22.83 -7.67 -8.90
C SER A 124 23.19 -7.64 -7.41
N ASN A 125 23.16 -6.50 -6.70
CA ASN A 125 23.55 -6.45 -5.28
C ASN A 125 22.49 -5.92 -4.30
N VAL A 126 21.26 -5.58 -4.72
CA VAL A 126 20.24 -5.11 -3.75
C VAL A 126 18.81 -5.52 -4.14
N ILE A 127 18.45 -6.80 -3.94
CA ILE A 127 17.13 -7.15 -3.40
C ILE A 127 17.36 -8.14 -2.27
N SER A 128 17.05 -7.66 -1.07
CA SER A 128 17.11 -8.38 0.19
C SER A 128 16.25 -9.64 0.18
N LYS A 129 16.78 -10.70 0.81
CA LYS A 129 16.17 -11.97 1.25
C LYS A 129 14.90 -11.82 2.13
N ILE A 130 14.00 -10.90 1.81
CA ILE A 130 12.81 -10.58 2.64
C ILE A 130 11.57 -11.39 2.22
N ALA A 131 11.65 -12.18 1.15
CA ALA A 131 10.63 -13.20 0.87
C ALA A 131 11.28 -14.43 0.23
N ILE A 132 11.36 -15.50 1.03
CA ILE A 132 11.50 -16.90 0.62
C ILE A 132 12.86 -17.22 -0.03
N ASN A 133 13.74 -17.85 0.75
CA ASN A 133 14.83 -18.65 0.19
C ASN A 133 14.19 -19.72 -0.72
N ASP A 134 14.67 -19.83 -1.97
CA ASP A 134 14.36 -20.84 -3.00
C ASP A 134 13.44 -20.47 -4.20
N PHE A 135 13.20 -19.19 -4.48
CA PHE A 135 12.74 -18.79 -5.82
C PHE A 135 13.85 -18.06 -6.58
N ASP A 136 14.60 -18.84 -7.37
CA ASP A 136 15.62 -18.48 -8.38
C ASP A 136 16.25 -17.07 -8.28
N GLU A 137 17.53 -17.03 -7.88
CA GLU A 137 18.37 -15.83 -7.78
C GLU A 137 18.59 -15.08 -9.11
N LYS A 138 18.08 -15.60 -10.24
CA LYS A 138 18.16 -14.96 -11.57
C LYS A 138 16.81 -14.41 -12.04
N ILE A 139 16.20 -13.54 -11.24
CA ILE A 139 15.26 -12.45 -11.62
C ILE A 139 14.27 -12.82 -12.74
N SER A 140 13.40 -13.80 -12.46
CA SER A 140 12.11 -13.98 -13.14
C SER A 140 10.98 -14.34 -12.17
N ASN A 141 11.09 -13.93 -10.89
CA ASN A 141 10.00 -14.09 -9.92
C ASN A 141 9.13 -12.83 -9.85
N PRO A 142 7.82 -12.91 -10.17
CA PRO A 142 6.95 -11.76 -10.11
C PRO A 142 6.73 -11.13 -8.73
N LEU A 143 6.95 -11.90 -7.67
CA LEU A 143 6.78 -11.42 -6.31
C LEU A 143 7.78 -10.33 -5.92
N ASN A 144 8.94 -10.27 -6.58
CA ASN A 144 9.95 -9.23 -6.35
C ASN A 144 9.46 -7.82 -6.72
N ILE A 145 8.43 -7.72 -7.57
CA ILE A 145 7.81 -6.46 -7.98
C ILE A 145 6.46 -6.29 -7.27
N ILE A 146 5.67 -7.36 -7.21
CA ILE A 146 4.34 -7.33 -6.58
C ILE A 146 4.44 -7.01 -5.10
N ILE A 147 5.26 -7.73 -4.31
CA ILE A 147 5.29 -7.55 -2.86
C ILE A 147 5.66 -6.11 -2.49
N PRO A 148 6.76 -5.51 -2.96
CA PRO A 148 7.11 -4.15 -2.57
C PRO A 148 6.07 -3.09 -2.96
N GLY A 149 5.38 -3.28 -4.10
CA GLY A 149 4.42 -2.30 -4.63
C GLY A 149 3.00 -2.47 -4.11
N TRP A 150 2.52 -3.70 -3.93
CA TRP A 150 1.18 -3.99 -3.46
C TRP A 150 1.09 -4.01 -1.93
N GLU A 151 2.02 -4.71 -1.26
CA GLU A 151 1.94 -4.98 0.19
C GLU A 151 1.95 -3.71 1.02
N THR A 152 2.85 -2.80 0.66
CA THR A 152 3.01 -1.53 1.37
C THR A 152 1.80 -0.63 1.14
N MET A 153 1.26 -0.62 -0.08
CA MET A 153 0.18 0.28 -0.48
C MET A 153 -1.18 -0.13 0.09
N TRP A 154 -1.52 -1.42 0.12
CA TRP A 154 -2.83 -1.82 0.67
C TRP A 154 -2.92 -1.48 2.16
N ARG A 155 -1.79 -1.56 2.89
CA ARG A 155 -1.74 -1.11 4.29
C ARG A 155 -2.01 0.38 4.42
N VAL A 156 -1.36 1.22 3.62
CA VAL A 156 -1.59 2.68 3.66
C VAL A 156 -3.06 2.99 3.41
N VAL A 157 -3.68 2.36 2.41
CA VAL A 157 -5.11 2.52 2.12
C VAL A 157 -5.95 2.04 3.32
N PHE A 158 -5.68 0.84 3.82
CA PHE A 158 -6.47 0.22 4.88
C PHE A 158 -6.41 1.02 6.20
N TYR A 159 -5.22 1.37 6.68
CA TYR A 159 -5.06 2.16 7.91
C TYR A 159 -5.68 3.56 7.77
N SER A 160 -5.59 4.19 6.58
CA SER A 160 -6.26 5.47 6.34
C SER A 160 -7.78 5.35 6.48
N LEU A 161 -8.37 4.28 5.92
CA LEU A 161 -9.80 4.02 6.07
C LEU A 161 -10.18 3.72 7.53
N LEU A 162 -9.40 2.92 8.26
CA LEU A 162 -9.68 2.63 9.67
C LEU A 162 -9.68 3.89 10.54
N GLU A 163 -8.71 4.78 10.35
CA GLU A 163 -8.64 6.04 11.10
C GLU A 163 -9.78 7.00 10.73
N LEU A 164 -10.21 7.00 9.47
CA LEU A 164 -11.41 7.72 9.06
C LEU A 164 -12.67 7.17 9.72
N LEU A 165 -12.80 5.84 9.84
CA LEU A 165 -13.92 5.19 10.54
C LEU A 165 -13.93 5.51 12.05
N ARG A 166 -12.75 5.65 12.67
CA ARG A 166 -12.60 6.09 14.06
C ARG A 166 -12.93 7.57 14.28
N GLN A 167 -12.92 8.38 13.21
CA GLN A 167 -13.09 9.83 13.28
C GLN A 167 -14.21 10.32 12.34
N PRO A 168 -15.50 10.13 12.71
CA PRO A 168 -16.63 10.48 11.84
C PRO A 168 -16.64 11.94 11.34
N LYS A 169 -16.16 12.88 12.16
CA LYS A 169 -16.02 14.30 11.77
C LYS A 169 -15.01 14.48 10.64
N LEU A 170 -13.84 13.86 10.77
CA LEU A 170 -12.78 13.88 9.74
C LEU A 170 -13.27 13.21 8.44
N LEU A 171 -13.97 12.08 8.56
CA LEU A 171 -14.57 11.38 7.42
C LEU A 171 -15.61 12.24 6.69
N SER A 172 -16.49 12.92 7.44
CA SER A 172 -17.49 13.82 6.87
C SER A 172 -16.85 15.01 6.14
N GLU A 173 -15.82 15.63 6.75
CA GLU A 173 -15.07 16.73 6.13
C GLU A 173 -14.40 16.27 4.82
N LEU A 174 -13.70 15.13 4.84
CA LEU A 174 -13.06 14.59 3.65
C LEU A 174 -14.08 14.32 2.54
N ARG A 175 -15.21 13.68 2.85
CA ARG A 175 -16.26 13.40 1.85
C ARG A 175 -16.81 14.67 1.21
N SER A 176 -17.03 15.73 2.00
CA SER A 176 -17.46 17.03 1.48
C SER A 176 -16.45 17.58 0.47
N GLN A 177 -15.14 17.52 0.78
CA GLN A 177 -14.10 17.95 -0.15
C GLN A 177 -14.05 17.07 -1.41
N LEU A 178 -14.11 15.74 -1.28
CA LEU A 178 -14.06 14.80 -2.40
C LEU A 178 -15.23 14.96 -3.39
N ASN A 179 -16.40 15.40 -2.91
CA ASN A 179 -17.56 15.69 -3.74
C ASN A 179 -17.42 17.01 -4.52
N ASN A 180 -16.64 17.96 -3.98
CA ASN A 180 -16.40 19.27 -4.61
C ASN A 180 -15.27 19.25 -5.66
N HIS A 181 -14.48 18.17 -5.72
CA HIS A 181 -13.42 18.02 -6.71
C HIS A 181 -13.91 17.25 -7.94
N SER A 182 -13.80 17.87 -9.13
CA SER A 182 -14.32 17.38 -10.41
C SER A 182 -13.71 16.05 -10.92
N LYS A 183 -12.69 15.52 -10.22
CA LYS A 183 -12.11 14.14 -10.25
C LYS A 183 -10.65 14.14 -9.81
N SER A 184 -9.96 15.30 -9.78
CA SER A 184 -8.56 15.35 -9.37
C SER A 184 -8.40 15.41 -7.85
N TYR A 185 -8.12 14.26 -7.22
CA TYR A 185 -7.86 14.18 -5.78
C TYR A 185 -6.54 14.81 -5.33
N ARG A 186 -5.65 15.18 -6.27
CA ARG A 186 -4.38 15.84 -5.97
C ARG A 186 -4.57 17.20 -5.29
N ASN A 187 -5.72 17.84 -5.51
CA ASN A 187 -6.04 19.14 -4.92
C ASN A 187 -6.71 19.03 -3.55
N CYS A 188 -7.03 17.81 -3.09
CA CYS A 188 -7.61 17.59 -1.77
C CYS A 188 -6.49 17.51 -0.73
N LEU A 189 -6.12 18.66 -0.15
CA LEU A 189 -5.06 18.75 0.85
C LEU A 189 -5.34 17.87 2.07
N LEU A 190 -6.61 17.76 2.49
CA LEU A 190 -6.97 16.92 3.63
C LEU A 190 -6.66 15.45 3.38
N LEU A 191 -6.94 14.94 2.16
CA LEU A 191 -6.58 13.57 1.78
C LEU A 191 -5.07 13.36 1.85
N GLU A 192 -4.28 14.31 1.33
CA GLU A 192 -2.82 14.25 1.40
C GLU A 192 -2.33 14.23 2.86
N TRP A 193 -2.91 15.07 3.73
CA TRP A 193 -2.58 15.12 5.15
C TRP A 193 -2.93 13.82 5.87
N ILE A 194 -4.07 13.20 5.55
CA ILE A 194 -4.47 11.90 6.08
C ILE A 194 -3.44 10.84 5.69
N LEU A 195 -3.07 10.76 4.41
CA LEU A 195 -2.09 9.79 3.95
C LEU A 195 -0.71 9.99 4.59
N LYS A 196 -0.29 11.25 4.77
CA LYS A 196 0.96 11.58 5.45
C LYS A 196 0.93 11.16 6.92
N GLU A 197 -0.16 11.41 7.62
CA GLU A 197 -0.32 10.99 9.02
C GLU A 197 -0.45 9.46 9.14
N THR A 198 -1.09 8.79 8.19
CA THR A 198 -1.09 7.32 8.10
C THR A 198 0.31 6.77 7.95
N LEU A 199 1.13 7.33 7.06
CA LEU A 199 2.51 6.90 6.88
C LEU A 199 3.40 7.24 8.09
N ARG A 200 3.06 8.29 8.85
CA ARG A 200 3.73 8.61 10.11
C ARG A 200 3.38 7.59 11.18
N VAL A 201 2.11 7.48 11.55
CA VAL A 201 1.64 6.65 12.66
C VAL A 201 1.77 5.15 12.34
N TYR A 202 1.50 4.76 11.09
CA TYR A 202 1.42 3.38 10.63
C TYR A 202 2.34 3.09 9.43
N PRO A 203 3.67 3.28 9.56
CA PRO A 203 4.60 3.10 8.44
C PRO A 203 4.62 1.62 8.01
N PRO A 204 4.40 1.29 6.72
CA PRO A 204 4.48 -0.09 6.24
C PRO A 204 5.86 -0.72 6.46
N THR A 205 6.92 0.09 6.34
CA THR A 205 8.29 -0.33 6.69
C THR A 205 8.60 0.08 8.12
N LYS A 206 8.52 -0.87 9.07
CA LYS A 206 8.75 -0.59 10.49
C LYS A 206 10.20 -0.31 10.84
N ASN A 207 11.10 -1.08 10.26
CA ASN A 207 12.53 -1.06 10.55
C ASN A 207 13.32 -1.04 9.24
N ILE A 208 14.41 -0.29 9.23
CA ILE A 208 15.37 -0.25 8.12
C ILE A 208 16.66 -0.90 8.63
N TYR A 209 17.06 -2.01 8.00
CA TYR A 209 18.30 -2.70 8.31
C TYR A 209 19.42 -2.29 7.35
N ARG A 210 20.61 -2.04 7.88
CA ARG A 210 21.83 -1.74 7.12
C ARG A 210 22.98 -2.56 7.67
N THR A 211 23.90 -2.94 6.80
CA THR A 211 25.17 -3.56 7.19
C THR A 211 26.28 -2.64 6.72
N ASN A 212 27.16 -2.25 7.64
CA ASN A 212 28.39 -1.57 7.28
C ASN A 212 29.28 -2.57 6.52
N VAL A 213 29.65 -2.23 5.28
CA VAL A 213 30.41 -3.12 4.41
C VAL A 213 31.85 -3.31 4.90
N GLU A 214 32.42 -2.30 5.56
CA GLU A 214 33.79 -2.31 6.05
C GLU A 214 33.91 -3.02 7.41
N THR A 215 32.95 -2.81 8.30
CA THR A 215 33.01 -3.34 9.67
C THR A 215 32.14 -4.57 9.90
N GLY A 216 31.26 -4.92 8.96
CA GLY A 216 30.25 -5.97 9.13
C GLY A 216 29.13 -5.62 10.12
N GLN A 217 29.17 -4.45 10.74
CA GLN A 217 28.22 -4.07 11.78
C GLN A 217 26.80 -3.92 11.22
N HIS A 218 25.83 -4.56 11.87
CA HIS A 218 24.42 -4.40 11.57
C HIS A 218 23.82 -3.23 12.35
N VAL A 219 23.11 -2.35 11.63
CA VAL A 219 22.37 -1.21 12.19
C VAL A 219 20.89 -1.40 11.87
N CYS A 220 20.04 -1.25 12.88
CA CYS A 220 18.60 -1.22 12.75
C CYS A 220 18.08 0.18 13.09
N ILE A 221 17.37 0.81 12.15
CA ILE A 221 16.72 2.09 12.35
C ILE A 221 15.22 1.82 12.49
N SER A 222 14.64 2.08 13.67
CA SER A 222 13.21 1.90 13.89
C SER A 222 12.43 3.13 13.42
N VAL A 223 11.82 3.02 12.25
CA VAL A 223 10.98 4.08 11.66
C VAL A 223 9.77 4.34 12.53
N VAL A 224 9.14 3.29 13.08
CA VAL A 224 7.98 3.41 13.98
C VAL A 224 8.34 4.23 15.22
N GLN A 225 9.48 3.95 15.86
CA GLN A 225 9.89 4.69 17.05
C GLN A 225 10.18 6.15 16.72
N ILE A 226 10.95 6.42 15.65
CA ILE A 226 11.24 7.80 15.21
C ILE A 226 9.95 8.57 14.88
N HIS A 227 9.00 7.94 14.19
CA HIS A 227 7.74 8.57 13.82
C HIS A 227 6.80 8.81 15.01
N ARG A 228 7.01 8.13 16.13
CA ARG A 228 6.17 8.18 17.34
C ARG A 228 6.89 8.80 18.54
N ASP A 229 8.09 9.33 18.34
CA ASP A 229 8.88 9.98 19.39
C ASP A 229 8.22 11.30 19.79
N GLU A 230 7.79 11.38 21.05
CA GLU A 230 7.14 12.57 21.61
C GLU A 230 8.07 13.79 21.67
N ASN A 231 9.39 13.60 21.72
CA ASN A 231 10.35 14.70 21.68
C ASN A 231 10.36 15.40 20.31
N VAL A 232 10.09 14.65 19.24
CA VAL A 232 10.06 15.15 17.86
C VAL A 232 8.66 15.60 17.47
N TRP A 233 7.65 14.78 17.79
CA TRP A 233 6.29 14.93 17.29
C TRP A 233 5.33 15.57 18.31
N GLY A 234 5.78 15.81 19.54
CA GLY A 234 4.99 16.37 20.63
C GLY A 234 4.22 15.32 21.42
N PHE A 235 3.52 15.76 22.47
CA PHE A 235 2.74 14.88 23.36
C PHE A 235 1.63 14.09 22.64
N ASP A 236 1.21 14.55 21.45
CA ASP A 236 0.21 13.90 20.62
C ASP A 236 0.84 12.97 19.56
N ALA A 237 2.10 12.58 19.70
CA ALA A 237 2.82 11.73 18.73
C ALA A 237 2.11 10.41 18.44
N LEU A 238 1.42 9.83 19.43
CA LEU A 238 0.67 8.59 19.28
C LEU A 238 -0.76 8.81 18.75
N ASN A 239 -1.22 10.05 18.66
CA ASN A 239 -2.55 10.37 18.15
C ASN A 239 -2.51 10.54 16.63
N PHE A 240 -3.52 10.00 15.95
CA PHE A 240 -3.71 10.24 14.53
C PHE A 240 -4.33 11.63 14.30
N ASN A 241 -3.50 12.60 13.91
CA ASN A 241 -3.89 13.99 13.68
C ASN A 241 -3.41 14.49 12.31
N PRO A 242 -4.22 14.34 11.23
CA PRO A 242 -3.85 14.79 9.89
C PRO A 242 -3.48 16.28 9.81
N TYR A 243 -4.16 17.13 10.61
CA TYR A 243 -3.92 18.58 10.59
C TYR A 243 -2.50 18.97 11.04
N ARG A 244 -1.70 18.04 11.58
CA ARG A 244 -0.27 18.22 11.77
C ARG A 244 0.44 18.67 10.49
N PHE A 245 0.04 18.14 9.34
CA PHE A 245 0.62 18.47 8.04
C PHE A 245 0.01 19.70 7.38
N LYS A 246 -0.96 20.37 8.03
CA LYS A 246 -1.49 21.66 7.57
C LYS A 246 -0.46 22.77 7.68
N LYS A 247 0.41 22.69 8.69
CA LYS A 247 1.53 23.62 8.88
C LYS A 247 2.82 22.99 8.36
N LYS A 248 3.82 23.82 8.09
CA LYS A 248 5.17 23.35 7.80
C LYS A 248 5.72 22.63 9.03
N LEU A 249 6.31 21.46 8.82
CA LEU A 249 6.99 20.69 9.86
C LEU A 249 8.25 21.44 10.35
N THR A 250 8.65 21.18 11.59
CA THR A 250 9.96 21.66 12.08
C THR A 250 11.10 20.96 11.34
N ALA A 251 12.30 21.54 11.36
CA ALA A 251 13.46 20.90 10.72
C ALA A 251 13.76 19.49 11.27
N GLU A 252 13.46 19.26 12.55
CA GLU A 252 13.62 17.95 13.19
C GLU A 252 12.53 16.96 12.74
N GLN A 253 11.28 17.39 12.66
CA GLN A 253 10.17 16.59 12.13
C GLN A 253 10.39 16.24 10.65
N GLU A 254 10.87 17.18 9.82
CA GLU A 254 11.20 16.93 8.41
C GLU A 254 12.28 15.84 8.27
N LYS A 255 13.32 15.87 9.11
CA LYS A 255 14.38 14.84 9.12
C LYS A 255 13.89 13.48 9.65
N SER A 256 12.94 13.51 10.59
CA SER A 256 12.39 12.32 11.24
C SER A 256 11.23 11.70 10.48
N TYR A 257 10.67 12.38 9.49
CA TYR A 257 9.62 11.84 8.62
C TYR A 257 10.22 10.98 7.51
N LEU A 258 10.24 9.67 7.72
CA LEU A 258 10.85 8.63 6.88
C LEU A 258 9.83 7.64 6.27
N PRO A 259 8.69 8.08 5.71
CA PRO A 259 7.60 7.20 5.25
C PRO A 259 8.01 6.25 4.12
N PHE A 260 9.05 6.61 3.38
CA PHE A 260 9.54 5.86 2.22
C PHE A 260 11.04 5.52 2.36
N SER A 261 11.58 5.50 3.58
CA SER A 261 13.04 5.36 3.80
C SER A 261 13.85 6.41 2.99
N ILE A 262 15.17 6.23 2.92
CA ILE A 262 16.10 7.17 2.27
C ILE A 262 16.14 6.96 0.74
N SER A 263 15.72 5.77 0.25
CA SER A 263 15.97 5.34 -1.14
C SER A 263 14.75 4.81 -1.91
N CYS A 264 13.53 4.85 -1.37
CA CYS A 264 12.38 4.30 -2.09
C CYS A 264 12.06 5.14 -3.34
N PRO A 265 11.97 4.52 -4.53
CA PRO A 265 11.59 5.22 -5.75
C PRO A 265 10.15 5.78 -5.73
N ALA A 266 9.23 5.17 -4.96
CA ALA A 266 7.82 5.61 -4.87
C ALA A 266 7.62 6.95 -4.14
N ARG A 267 8.68 7.53 -3.56
CA ARG A 267 8.64 8.80 -2.80
C ARG A 267 8.21 10.02 -3.62
N PHE A 268 8.25 9.94 -4.95
CA PHE A 268 7.95 11.05 -5.86
C PHE A 268 6.47 11.02 -6.25
N SER A 269 5.60 11.50 -5.35
CA SER A 269 4.14 11.68 -5.50
C SER A 269 3.28 10.44 -5.81
N PHE A 270 3.85 9.38 -6.40
CA PHE A 270 3.15 8.17 -6.81
C PHE A 270 2.38 7.50 -5.66
N ALA A 271 3.04 7.24 -4.53
CA ALA A 271 2.39 6.53 -3.43
C ALA A 271 1.18 7.31 -2.87
N TYR A 272 1.29 8.63 -2.76
CA TYR A 272 0.19 9.50 -2.31
C TYR A 272 -0.94 9.53 -3.33
N ALA A 273 -0.61 9.66 -4.62
CA ALA A 273 -1.60 9.63 -5.70
C ALA A 273 -2.34 8.28 -5.74
N PHE A 274 -1.60 7.16 -5.71
CA PHE A 274 -2.17 5.83 -5.80
C PHE A 274 -3.04 5.47 -4.60
N ALA A 275 -2.54 5.63 -3.36
CA ALA A 275 -3.36 5.41 -2.17
C ALA A 275 -4.53 6.39 -2.08
N GLY A 276 -4.31 7.66 -2.40
CA GLY A 276 -5.33 8.69 -2.35
C GLY A 276 -6.50 8.40 -3.29
N VAL A 277 -6.24 8.00 -4.53
CA VAL A 277 -7.28 7.60 -5.47
C VAL A 277 -8.07 6.41 -4.92
N ILE A 278 -7.41 5.36 -4.43
CA ILE A 278 -8.11 4.18 -3.89
C ILE A 278 -8.98 4.56 -2.67
N VAL A 279 -8.44 5.33 -1.72
CA VAL A 279 -9.20 5.82 -0.56
C VAL A 279 -10.40 6.64 -1.01
N ALA A 280 -10.19 7.62 -1.89
CA ALA A 280 -11.25 8.51 -2.37
C ALA A 280 -12.37 7.75 -3.11
N GLU A 281 -12.01 6.85 -4.02
CA GLU A 281 -12.98 6.05 -4.77
C GLU A 281 -13.74 5.08 -3.86
N ILE A 282 -13.08 4.42 -2.90
CA ILE A 282 -13.78 3.57 -1.91
C ILE A 282 -14.78 4.42 -1.12
N LEU A 283 -14.40 5.60 -0.64
CA LEU A 283 -15.32 6.47 0.12
C LEU A 283 -16.51 6.98 -0.70
N LYS A 284 -16.34 7.14 -2.03
CA LYS A 284 -17.42 7.52 -2.95
C LYS A 284 -18.41 6.39 -3.18
N TYR A 285 -17.92 5.16 -3.37
CA TYR A 285 -18.77 3.99 -3.65
C TYR A 285 -19.27 3.26 -2.40
N CYS A 286 -18.69 3.54 -1.24
CA CYS A 286 -19.17 3.08 0.06
C CYS A 286 -19.63 4.30 0.89
N PRO A 287 -20.86 4.83 0.65
CA PRO A 287 -21.38 6.02 1.32
C PRO A 287 -21.72 5.77 2.80
N SER A 288 -21.88 4.53 3.22
CA SER A 288 -22.02 4.13 4.62
C SER A 288 -21.07 2.99 4.93
N PHE A 289 -20.50 3.01 6.14
CA PHE A 289 -19.73 1.92 6.69
C PHE A 289 -20.44 1.45 7.96
N ASN A 290 -21.23 0.40 7.84
CA ASN A 290 -21.84 -0.24 9.00
C ASN A 290 -20.86 -1.26 9.54
N ILE A 291 -20.10 -0.89 10.56
CA ILE A 291 -19.12 -1.78 11.17
C ILE A 291 -19.86 -2.84 11.97
N ALA A 292 -19.62 -4.11 11.65
CA ALA A 292 -20.21 -5.21 12.40
C ALA A 292 -19.69 -5.22 13.85
N GLU A 293 -20.51 -5.70 14.80
CA GLU A 293 -20.21 -5.66 16.24
C GLU A 293 -18.86 -6.31 16.58
N GLU A 294 -18.51 -7.42 15.89
CA GLU A 294 -17.23 -8.12 16.03
C GLU A 294 -16.00 -7.24 15.69
N SER A 295 -16.21 -6.19 14.89
CA SER A 295 -15.17 -5.26 14.43
C SER A 295 -15.11 -3.98 15.28
N ALA A 296 -16.11 -3.73 16.15
CA ALA A 296 -16.19 -2.53 16.98
C ALA A 296 -14.99 -2.32 17.93
N PRO A 297 -14.39 -3.36 18.56
CA PRO A 297 -13.21 -3.19 19.42
C PRO A 297 -11.98 -2.61 18.70
N LEU A 298 -11.94 -2.71 17.37
CA LEU A 298 -10.84 -2.17 16.57
C LEU A 298 -10.97 -0.67 16.33
N LEU A 299 -12.13 -0.08 16.61
CA LEU A 299 -12.39 1.35 16.46
C LEU A 299 -12.25 2.10 17.78
N THR A 300 -11.51 1.53 18.72
CA THR A 300 -11.10 2.21 19.96
C THR A 300 -10.03 3.28 19.68
N ASN A 301 -9.78 4.14 20.67
CA ASN A 301 -8.74 5.16 20.60
C ASN A 301 -7.30 4.59 20.73
N GLN A 302 -7.14 3.27 20.83
CA GLN A 302 -5.83 2.63 20.88
C GLN A 302 -5.20 2.55 19.48
N LEU A 303 -3.88 2.65 19.43
CA LEU A 303 -3.12 2.46 18.19
C LEU A 303 -3.41 1.11 17.57
N LEU A 304 -3.60 1.10 16.25
CA LEU A 304 -3.78 -0.13 15.49
C LEU A 304 -2.48 -0.97 15.50
N ASP A 305 -2.64 -2.28 15.61
CA ASP A 305 -1.59 -3.29 15.57
C ASP A 305 -1.02 -3.41 14.16
N LEU A 306 0.26 -3.10 14.02
CA LEU A 306 0.95 -3.15 12.75
C LEU A 306 1.39 -4.55 12.32
N ALA A 307 1.09 -5.64 13.04
CA ALA A 307 1.54 -6.97 12.63
C ALA A 307 0.99 -7.38 11.26
N ARG A 308 1.75 -8.23 10.57
CA ARG A 308 1.54 -8.47 9.13
C ARG A 308 0.22 -9.18 8.83
N ASN A 309 -0.19 -10.04 9.75
CA ASN A 309 -1.46 -10.78 9.75
C ASN A 309 -2.55 -10.08 10.57
N SER A 310 -2.28 -8.89 11.11
CA SER A 310 -3.32 -8.12 11.78
C SER A 310 -4.36 -7.74 10.74
N TYR A 311 -5.60 -7.82 11.15
CA TYR A 311 -6.76 -7.39 10.38
C TYR A 311 -7.22 -8.26 9.19
N ASN A 312 -6.79 -9.52 9.10
CA ASN A 312 -7.20 -10.41 8.00
C ASN A 312 -8.73 -10.56 7.85
N ASP A 313 -9.49 -10.56 8.96
CA ASP A 313 -10.94 -10.83 8.95
C ASP A 313 -11.80 -9.69 9.53
N LEU A 314 -11.21 -8.52 9.75
CA LEU A 314 -11.54 -7.76 10.96
C LEU A 314 -12.36 -6.49 10.76
N VAL A 315 -12.72 -6.09 9.55
CA VAL A 315 -13.75 -5.04 9.41
C VAL A 315 -14.80 -5.50 8.44
N THR A 316 -15.80 -6.15 9.00
CA THR A 316 -16.98 -6.54 8.27
C THR A 316 -17.89 -5.32 8.13
N ILE A 317 -18.19 -4.95 6.89
CA ILE A 317 -19.09 -3.85 6.53
C ILE A 317 -20.42 -4.44 6.06
N ILE A 318 -21.52 -3.98 6.63
CA ILE A 318 -22.90 -4.38 6.27
C ILE A 318 -23.48 -3.44 5.21
#